data_AF-A0A7D9D158-F1
#
_entry.id   AF-A0A7D9D158-F1
#
_cell.length_a   1.000
_cell.length_b   1.000
_cell.length_c   1.000
_cell.angle_alpha   90.00
_cell.angle_beta   90.00
_cell.angle_gamma   90.00
#
_symmetry.space_group_name_H-M   'P 1'
#
loop_
_entity.id
_entity.type
_entity.pdbx_description
1 polymer ?
#
loop_
_entity_poly.entity_id
_entity_poly.type
_entity_poly.pdbx_seq_one_letter_code
_entity_poly.pdbx_strand_id
1 'polypeptide(L)'
;MNHDPLHWGRPSDNEYGPYDFEIANATNAAKPCKKNEINEFPQMHTQSPMVTGASVIAVKFNDGIVMATDKLGSYGSLLRFDNMERMVQVGGSTVVGVSGDISDFQYLKKILDELEIEDGYDMEQDNLKASHVHEYLRRVFYNRRSKMNPLWNACVVAGFDEKGETVLKYVNLLGVSYSSPCIATGFGSYMGVPLLRQKVDSEDDVKNLDKKSAIKTY
;
A
#
# COMPACT_ATOMS: atom_id res chain seq x y z
N MET A 1 39.61 -39.62 8.95
CA MET A 1 38.38 -38.81 8.88
C MET A 1 37.66 -38.94 10.20
N ASN A 2 37.12 -37.86 10.75
CA ASN A 2 36.37 -37.93 12.00
C ASN A 2 35.03 -38.64 11.73
N HIS A 3 34.74 -39.73 12.45
CA HIS A 3 33.55 -40.57 12.23
C HIS A 3 32.40 -40.26 13.20
N ASP A 4 32.52 -39.19 13.99
CA ASP A 4 31.47 -38.68 14.86
C ASP A 4 30.31 -38.09 14.02
N PRO A 5 29.04 -38.53 14.24
CA PRO A 5 27.87 -38.03 13.52
C PRO A 5 27.71 -36.50 13.53
N LEU A 6 28.17 -35.82 14.58
CA LEU A 6 28.10 -34.36 14.71
C LEU A 6 29.18 -33.62 13.89
N HIS A 7 30.24 -34.32 13.50
CA HIS A 7 31.42 -33.74 12.84
C HIS A 7 31.65 -34.29 11.43
N TRP A 8 30.69 -35.07 10.91
CA TRP A 8 30.76 -35.67 9.58
C TRP A 8 30.80 -34.60 8.48
N GLY A 9 31.85 -34.63 7.65
CA GLY A 9 32.04 -33.67 6.56
C GLY A 9 32.71 -32.35 6.95
N ARG A 10 33.06 -32.14 8.22
CA ARG A 10 33.80 -30.95 8.67
C ARG A 10 35.33 -31.18 8.65
N PRO A 11 36.13 -30.21 8.16
CA PRO A 11 37.59 -30.23 8.31
C PRO A 11 38.04 -30.23 9.78
N SER A 12 39.23 -30.77 10.07
CA SER A 12 39.77 -30.84 11.44
C SER A 12 39.99 -29.45 12.06
N ASP A 13 39.56 -29.27 13.30
CA ASP A 13 39.75 -28.03 14.08
C ASP A 13 41.23 -27.70 14.31
N ASN A 14 42.14 -28.68 14.23
CA ASN A 14 43.59 -28.44 14.29
C ASN A 14 44.13 -27.67 13.07
N GLU A 15 43.57 -27.89 11.87
CA GLU A 15 43.98 -27.20 10.65
C GLU A 15 43.20 -25.90 10.43
N TYR A 16 41.91 -25.87 10.80
CA TYR A 16 41.00 -24.77 10.44
C TYR A 16 40.43 -24.00 11.63
N GLY A 17 40.78 -24.38 12.86
CA GLY A 17 40.28 -23.76 14.09
C GLY A 17 38.90 -24.27 14.53
N PRO A 18 38.49 -23.94 15.78
CA PRO A 18 37.17 -24.25 16.29
C PRO A 18 36.09 -23.52 15.50
N TYR A 19 34.86 -24.06 15.51
CA TYR A 19 33.74 -23.47 14.78
C TYR A 19 33.39 -22.12 15.40
N ASP A 20 33.24 -21.11 14.54
CA ASP A 20 32.76 -19.82 14.97
C ASP A 20 31.24 -19.88 15.22
N PHE A 21 30.88 -20.08 16.48
CA PHE A 21 29.49 -20.11 16.91
C PHE A 21 28.88 -18.70 17.01
N GLU A 22 29.60 -17.61 16.71
CA GLU A 22 29.04 -16.25 16.77
C GLU A 22 27.86 -16.09 15.81
N ILE A 23 27.92 -16.72 14.63
CA ILE A 23 26.84 -16.70 13.64
C ILE A 23 25.65 -17.55 14.12
N ALA A 24 25.91 -18.75 14.65
CA ALA A 24 24.87 -19.66 15.12
C ALA A 24 24.18 -19.16 16.41
N ASN A 25 24.91 -18.43 17.25
CA ASN A 25 24.42 -17.80 18.48
C ASN A 25 24.04 -16.33 18.28
N ALA A 26 23.96 -15.85 17.04
CA ALA A 26 23.43 -14.54 16.72
C ALA A 26 21.97 -14.49 17.18
N THR A 27 21.74 -13.87 18.33
CA THR A 27 20.41 -13.74 18.93
C THR A 27 19.62 -12.67 18.16
N ASN A 28 18.35 -12.94 17.83
CA ASN A 28 17.43 -11.97 17.21
C ASN A 28 17.06 -10.77 18.12
N ALA A 29 17.56 -10.76 19.35
CA ALA A 29 17.38 -9.64 20.26
C ALA A 29 18.42 -8.57 19.92
N ALA A 30 17.95 -7.37 19.57
CA ALA A 30 18.79 -6.19 19.42
C ALA A 30 19.72 -6.08 20.64
N LYS A 31 21.00 -6.39 20.46
CA LYS A 31 22.01 -6.05 21.46
C LYS A 31 21.91 -4.53 21.67
N PRO A 32 21.95 -4.01 22.90
CA PRO A 32 21.97 -2.57 23.11
C PRO A 32 23.24 -2.01 22.48
N CYS A 33 23.10 -1.42 21.29
CA CYS A 33 24.23 -0.91 20.52
C CYS A 33 24.90 0.21 21.32
N LYS A 34 26.22 0.11 21.52
CA LYS A 34 27.02 1.26 21.96
C LYS A 34 26.88 2.34 20.89
N LYS A 35 26.86 3.61 21.32
CA LYS A 35 26.40 4.80 20.55
C LYS A 35 26.98 5.04 19.15
N ASN A 36 27.91 4.24 18.62
CA ASN A 36 28.59 4.45 17.33
C ASN A 36 28.87 3.17 16.51
N GLU A 37 28.17 2.06 16.74
CA GLU A 37 28.30 0.86 15.88
C GLU A 37 27.20 0.85 14.80
N ILE A 38 27.61 0.57 13.56
CA ILE A 38 26.70 0.40 12.41
C ILE A 38 25.94 -0.90 12.65
N ASN A 39 24.62 -0.87 12.70
CA ASN A 39 23.83 -2.09 12.80
C ASN A 39 24.17 -3.00 11.60
N GLU A 40 24.76 -4.17 11.85
CA GLU A 40 25.10 -5.18 10.82
C GLU A 40 23.86 -5.83 10.17
N PHE A 41 22.68 -5.51 10.66
CA PHE A 41 21.42 -6.00 10.10
C PHE A 41 20.88 -5.06 9.01
N PRO A 42 20.26 -5.60 7.94
CA PRO A 42 19.55 -4.77 6.97
C PRO A 42 18.46 -3.96 7.68
N GLN A 43 18.38 -2.66 7.37
CA GLN A 43 17.40 -1.77 7.97
C GLN A 43 15.97 -2.29 7.67
N MET A 44 15.23 -2.60 8.74
CA MET A 44 13.90 -3.21 8.67
C MET A 44 12.76 -2.23 8.36
N HIS A 45 13.06 -0.93 8.25
CA HIS A 45 12.06 0.13 8.05
C HIS A 45 12.30 0.86 6.74
N THR A 46 11.22 1.10 5.99
CA THR A 46 11.22 1.88 4.75
C THR A 46 11.59 3.33 5.07
N GLN A 47 12.86 3.71 4.88
CA GLN A 47 13.31 5.10 4.99
C GLN A 47 13.16 5.87 3.67
N SER A 48 13.18 5.14 2.57
CA SER A 48 13.00 5.65 1.21
C SER A 48 12.30 4.59 0.36
N PRO A 49 11.35 4.98 -0.50
CA PRO A 49 10.69 4.04 -1.40
C PRO A 49 11.68 3.49 -2.44
N MET A 50 11.55 2.22 -2.82
CA MET A 50 12.47 1.57 -3.76
C MET A 50 11.82 1.35 -5.13
N VAL A 51 10.74 0.57 -5.16
CA VAL A 51 9.95 0.34 -6.37
C VAL A 51 8.66 1.11 -6.19
N THR A 52 8.38 2.05 -7.09
CA THR A 52 7.24 2.95 -6.95
C THR A 52 6.26 2.81 -8.10
N GLY A 53 4.97 2.82 -7.75
CA GLY A 53 3.87 3.08 -8.67
C GLY A 53 3.57 4.59 -8.72
N ALA A 54 3.19 5.07 -9.91
CA ALA A 54 3.01 6.49 -10.18
C ALA A 54 1.65 7.02 -9.67
N SER A 55 0.74 7.39 -10.57
CA SER A 55 -0.50 8.08 -10.20
C SER A 55 -1.68 7.11 -10.11
N VAL A 56 -2.63 7.43 -9.24
CA VAL A 56 -3.99 6.88 -9.24
C VAL A 56 -4.92 8.03 -9.59
N ILE A 57 -5.91 7.81 -10.44
CA ILE A 57 -6.89 8.84 -10.83
C ILE A 57 -8.29 8.26 -10.64
N ALA A 58 -9.20 9.04 -10.08
CA ALA A 58 -10.59 8.65 -9.87
C ALA A 58 -11.56 9.83 -10.02
N VAL A 59 -12.76 9.53 -10.52
CA VAL A 59 -13.84 10.51 -10.71
C VAL A 59 -15.20 9.87 -10.43
N LYS A 60 -16.06 10.58 -9.71
CA LYS A 60 -17.46 10.21 -9.51
C LYS A 60 -18.29 10.55 -10.76
N PHE A 61 -19.31 9.75 -11.02
CA PHE A 61 -20.32 9.98 -12.05
C PHE A 61 -21.69 9.60 -11.49
N ASN A 62 -22.78 9.82 -12.25
CA ASN A 62 -24.15 9.71 -11.75
C ASN A 62 -24.45 8.38 -11.02
N ASP A 63 -24.03 7.25 -11.59
CA ASP A 63 -24.32 5.93 -11.05
C ASP A 63 -23.12 5.25 -10.35
N GLY A 64 -21.99 5.94 -10.15
CA GLY A 64 -20.82 5.29 -9.56
C GLY A 64 -19.51 6.06 -9.63
N ILE A 65 -18.41 5.32 -9.63
CA ILE A 65 -17.06 5.85 -9.62
C ILE A 65 -16.21 5.12 -10.67
N VAL A 66 -15.39 5.86 -11.41
CA VAL A 66 -14.34 5.31 -12.27
C VAL A 66 -13.00 5.58 -11.59
N MET A 67 -12.16 4.54 -11.50
CA MET A 67 -10.78 4.64 -11.02
C MET A 67 -9.84 3.98 -12.03
N ALA A 68 -8.67 4.56 -12.21
CA ALA A 68 -7.64 4.06 -13.11
C ALA A 68 -6.24 4.20 -12.51
N THR A 69 -5.40 3.21 -12.82
CA THR A 69 -3.98 3.14 -12.49
C THR A 69 -3.21 2.56 -13.67
N ASP A 70 -2.00 3.03 -13.93
CA ASP A 70 -1.06 2.30 -14.80
C ASP A 70 -0.51 1.05 -14.11
N LYS A 71 0.00 0.11 -14.92
CA LYS A 71 0.53 -1.18 -14.46
C LYS A 71 2.06 -1.21 -14.27
N LEU A 72 2.68 -0.03 -14.15
CA LEU A 72 4.13 0.10 -14.12
C LEU A 72 4.66 0.18 -12.67
N GLY A 73 5.71 -0.59 -12.39
CA GLY A 73 6.56 -0.49 -11.20
C GLY A 73 7.95 -0.01 -11.58
N SER A 74 8.31 1.22 -11.21
CA SER A 74 9.60 1.83 -11.54
C SER A 74 10.60 1.69 -10.41
N TYR A 75 11.85 1.36 -10.73
CA TYR A 75 12.99 1.40 -9.81
C TYR A 75 13.84 2.63 -10.13
N GLY A 76 13.53 3.75 -9.48
CA GLY A 76 14.04 5.06 -9.91
C GLY A 76 13.59 5.38 -11.33
N SER A 77 14.54 5.66 -12.23
CA SER A 77 14.25 5.92 -13.65
C SER A 77 14.08 4.66 -14.51
N LEU A 78 14.38 3.47 -13.96
CA LEU A 78 14.26 2.22 -14.69
C LEU A 78 12.82 1.69 -14.62
N LEU A 79 12.20 1.49 -15.78
CA LEU A 79 10.92 0.82 -15.94
C LEU A 79 11.11 -0.68 -15.70
N ARG A 80 11.08 -1.11 -14.43
CA ARG A 80 11.51 -2.46 -14.04
C ARG A 80 10.42 -3.52 -14.22
N PHE A 81 9.19 -3.20 -13.86
CA PHE A 81 8.04 -4.12 -13.93
C PHE A 81 6.90 -3.47 -14.71
N ASP A 82 6.36 -4.15 -15.71
CA ASP A 82 5.39 -3.62 -16.68
C ASP A 82 3.95 -4.12 -16.48
N ASN A 83 3.75 -5.15 -15.67
CA ASN A 83 2.45 -5.75 -15.40
C ASN A 83 2.17 -5.91 -13.89
N MET A 84 2.14 -4.79 -13.19
CA MET A 84 1.85 -4.69 -11.77
C MET A 84 0.48 -4.10 -11.50
N GLU A 85 -0.40 -4.88 -10.87
CA GLU A 85 -1.72 -4.39 -10.46
C GLU A 85 -1.63 -3.64 -9.14
N ARG A 86 -2.16 -2.41 -9.13
CA ARG A 86 -2.07 -1.46 -8.01
C ARG A 86 -3.45 -1.06 -7.48
N MET A 87 -4.46 -1.86 -7.79
CA MET A 87 -5.81 -1.75 -7.29
C MET A 87 -6.15 -3.05 -6.56
N VAL A 88 -6.80 -2.92 -5.40
CA VAL A 88 -7.25 -4.05 -4.58
C VAL A 88 -8.74 -3.88 -4.37
N GLN A 89 -9.50 -4.92 -4.72
CA GLN A 89 -10.91 -5.00 -4.34
C GLN A 89 -10.99 -5.44 -2.87
N VAL A 90 -11.83 -4.78 -2.09
CA VAL A 90 -12.08 -5.09 -0.69
C VAL A 90 -13.58 -5.28 -0.53
N GLY A 91 -14.00 -6.51 -0.23
CA GLY A 91 -15.41 -6.90 -0.23
C GLY A 91 -16.08 -6.79 -1.61
N GLY A 92 -17.39 -6.63 -1.61
CA GLY A 92 -18.22 -6.60 -2.82
C GLY A 92 -18.40 -5.21 -3.45
N SER A 93 -18.11 -4.13 -2.70
CA SER A 93 -18.50 -2.77 -3.09
C SER A 93 -17.40 -1.71 -3.00
N THR A 94 -16.16 -2.10 -2.66
CA THR A 94 -15.03 -1.17 -2.47
C THR A 94 -13.80 -1.57 -3.29
N VAL A 95 -13.12 -0.56 -3.85
CA VAL A 95 -11.83 -0.69 -4.53
C VAL A 95 -10.86 0.35 -3.97
N VAL A 96 -9.64 -0.08 -3.67
CA VAL A 96 -8.56 0.76 -3.17
C VAL A 96 -7.45 0.82 -4.21
N GLY A 97 -7.21 2.01 -4.77
CA GLY A 97 -6.07 2.28 -5.65
C GLY A 97 -4.90 2.85 -4.86
N VAL A 98 -3.69 2.34 -5.10
CA VAL A 98 -2.50 2.70 -4.32
C VAL A 98 -1.36 3.22 -5.20
N SER A 99 -0.76 4.32 -4.77
CA SER A 99 0.46 4.92 -5.33
C SER A 99 1.59 4.93 -4.30
N GLY A 100 2.82 5.15 -4.75
CA GLY A 100 4.00 5.14 -3.89
C GLY A 100 4.68 3.77 -3.87
N ASP A 101 5.24 3.38 -2.72
CA ASP A 101 6.06 2.18 -2.61
C ASP A 101 5.24 0.88 -2.79
N ILE A 102 5.77 -0.02 -3.61
CA ILE A 102 5.12 -1.30 -3.95
C ILE A 102 5.19 -2.32 -2.81
N SER A 103 6.25 -2.32 -2.01
CA SER A 103 6.37 -3.27 -0.90
C SER A 103 5.40 -2.91 0.24
N ASP A 104 5.26 -1.63 0.54
CA ASP A 104 4.26 -1.14 1.48
C ASP A 104 2.82 -1.38 0.94
N PHE A 105 2.61 -1.29 -0.37
CA PHE A 105 1.33 -1.68 -1.00
C PHE A 105 0.99 -3.16 -0.78
N GLN A 106 1.96 -4.07 -0.95
CA GLN A 106 1.74 -5.50 -0.69
C GLN A 106 1.40 -5.77 0.77
N TYR A 107 2.03 -5.04 1.69
CA TYR A 107 1.71 -5.09 3.10
C TYR A 107 0.28 -4.59 3.39
N LEU A 108 -0.13 -3.46 2.79
CA LEU A 108 -1.49 -2.95 2.89
C LEU A 108 -2.52 -3.93 2.34
N LYS A 109 -2.23 -4.55 1.20
CA LYS A 109 -3.10 -5.59 0.61
C LYS A 109 -3.33 -6.73 1.60
N LYS A 110 -2.27 -7.26 2.20
CA LYS A 110 -2.38 -8.34 3.18
C LYS A 110 -3.28 -7.96 4.37
N ILE A 111 -3.14 -6.74 4.88
CA ILE A 111 -3.96 -6.26 5.99
C ILE A 111 -5.42 -6.07 5.58
N LEU A 112 -5.68 -5.58 4.37
CA LEU A 112 -7.04 -5.43 3.86
C LEU A 112 -7.71 -6.79 3.62
N ASP A 113 -6.96 -7.78 3.10
CA ASP A 113 -7.43 -9.15 2.94
C ASP A 113 -7.78 -9.77 4.32
N GLU A 114 -6.94 -9.53 5.33
CA GLU A 114 -7.19 -9.97 6.72
C GLU A 114 -8.43 -9.29 7.32
N LEU A 115 -8.59 -7.98 7.10
CA LEU A 115 -9.77 -7.22 7.55
C LEU A 115 -11.06 -7.75 6.91
N GLU A 116 -11.04 -8.09 5.62
CA GLU A 116 -12.19 -8.67 4.92
C GLU A 116 -12.55 -10.05 5.47
N ILE A 117 -11.55 -10.89 5.75
CA ILE A 117 -11.76 -12.20 6.38
C ILE A 117 -12.35 -12.04 7.78
N GLU A 118 -11.83 -11.09 8.57
CA GLU A 118 -12.32 -10.82 9.93
C GLU A 118 -13.77 -10.34 9.95
N ASP A 119 -14.15 -9.40 9.07
CA ASP A 119 -15.53 -8.89 8.97
C ASP A 119 -16.49 -9.95 8.42
N GLY A 120 -16.00 -10.89 7.60
CA GLY A 120 -16.80 -11.98 7.04
C GLY A 120 -17.16 -13.09 8.03
N TYR A 121 -16.54 -13.17 9.21
CA TYR A 121 -16.91 -14.16 10.21
C TYR A 121 -18.31 -13.89 10.77
N ASP A 122 -19.15 -14.92 10.82
CA ASP A 122 -20.53 -14.90 11.36
C ASP A 122 -21.51 -13.94 10.65
N MET A 123 -21.14 -13.38 9.49
CA MET A 123 -21.98 -12.46 8.72
C MET A 123 -22.57 -13.13 7.46
N GLU A 124 -23.88 -12.98 7.26
CA GLU A 124 -24.58 -13.47 6.06
C GLU A 124 -24.42 -12.52 4.84
N GLN A 125 -24.08 -11.24 5.08
CA GLN A 125 -23.94 -10.21 4.06
C GLN A 125 -22.70 -9.36 4.28
N ASP A 126 -22.16 -8.80 3.19
CA ASP A 126 -20.99 -7.93 3.18
C ASP A 126 -21.25 -6.59 3.91
N ASN A 127 -20.62 -6.45 5.07
CA ASN A 127 -20.74 -5.30 5.95
C ASN A 127 -19.64 -4.24 5.69
N LEU A 128 -18.54 -4.62 5.06
CA LEU A 128 -17.38 -3.76 4.86
C LEU A 128 -17.61 -2.73 3.73
N LYS A 129 -18.08 -1.53 4.10
CA LYS A 129 -18.30 -0.41 3.18
C LYS A 129 -17.06 0.45 2.95
N ALA A 130 -17.07 1.23 1.88
CA ALA A 130 -15.96 2.09 1.49
C ALA A 130 -15.59 3.13 2.58
N SER A 131 -16.58 3.62 3.34
CA SER A 131 -16.35 4.51 4.48
C SER A 131 -15.58 3.84 5.61
N HIS A 132 -15.84 2.55 5.90
CA HIS A 132 -15.14 1.78 6.92
C HIS A 132 -13.68 1.51 6.53
N VAL A 133 -13.47 1.08 5.28
CA VAL A 133 -12.12 0.82 4.73
C VAL A 133 -11.27 2.09 4.74
N HIS A 134 -11.84 3.24 4.38
CA HIS A 134 -11.13 4.52 4.41
C HIS A 134 -10.70 4.92 5.82
N GLU A 135 -11.60 4.83 6.80
CA GLU A 135 -11.28 5.20 8.18
C GLU A 135 -10.27 4.24 8.81
N TYR A 136 -10.34 2.94 8.48
CA TYR A 136 -9.34 1.96 8.87
C TYR A 136 -7.94 2.34 8.33
N LEU A 137 -7.83 2.56 7.02
CA LEU A 137 -6.56 2.97 6.40
C LEU A 137 -6.02 4.26 6.99
N ARG A 138 -6.89 5.26 7.23
CA ARG A 138 -6.50 6.52 7.88
C ARG A 138 -5.86 6.30 9.25
N ARG A 139 -6.43 5.41 10.06
CA ARG A 139 -5.86 5.05 11.37
C ARG A 139 -4.53 4.31 11.23
N VAL A 140 -4.40 3.39 10.27
CA VAL A 140 -3.15 2.68 9.99
C VAL A 140 -2.04 3.66 9.61
N PHE A 141 -2.29 4.54 8.63
CA PHE A 141 -1.33 5.56 8.20
C PHE A 141 -0.93 6.50 9.34
N TYR A 142 -1.91 7.01 10.09
CA TYR A 142 -1.64 7.92 11.20
C TYR A 142 -0.85 7.25 12.34
N ASN A 143 -1.13 5.97 12.64
CA ASN A 143 -0.39 5.21 13.64
C ASN A 143 1.06 4.98 13.23
N ARG A 144 1.28 4.60 11.97
CA ARG A 144 2.62 4.36 11.39
C ARG A 144 3.45 5.64 11.36
N ARG A 145 2.85 6.77 10.95
CA ARG A 145 3.47 8.09 11.03
C ARG A 145 3.88 8.44 12.47
N SER A 146 3.00 8.23 13.44
CA SER A 146 3.26 8.60 14.85
C SER A 146 4.44 7.82 15.46
N LYS A 147 4.75 6.64 14.91
CA LYS A 147 5.91 5.82 15.29
C LYS A 147 7.18 6.16 14.48
N MET A 148 7.17 7.26 13.73
CA MET A 148 8.26 7.67 12.83
C MET A 148 8.65 6.57 11.81
N ASN A 149 7.69 5.73 11.44
CA ASN A 149 7.86 4.66 10.46
C ASN A 149 6.62 4.61 9.54
N PRO A 150 6.44 5.65 8.69
CA PRO A 150 5.27 5.77 7.83
C PRO A 150 5.26 4.69 6.74
N LEU A 151 4.08 4.40 6.19
CA LEU A 151 3.94 3.65 4.95
C LEU A 151 4.00 4.64 3.79
N TRP A 152 4.89 4.43 2.82
CA TRP A 152 5.21 5.39 1.77
C TRP A 152 4.21 5.38 0.62
N ASN A 153 2.92 5.41 0.95
CA ASN A 153 1.83 5.33 0.00
C ASN A 153 0.86 6.50 0.09
N ALA A 154 0.14 6.69 -1.00
CA ALA A 154 -1.12 7.41 -1.01
C ALA A 154 -2.19 6.53 -1.65
N CYS A 155 -3.32 6.39 -0.96
CA CYS A 155 -4.42 5.53 -1.34
C CYS A 155 -5.64 6.38 -1.70
N VAL A 156 -6.38 5.91 -2.70
CA VAL A 156 -7.70 6.40 -3.05
C VAL A 156 -8.67 5.26 -2.83
N VAL A 157 -9.64 5.46 -1.95
CA VAL A 157 -10.72 4.50 -1.66
C VAL A 157 -11.95 4.95 -2.42
N ALA A 158 -12.47 4.07 -3.27
CA ALA A 158 -13.69 4.27 -4.03
C ALA A 158 -14.66 3.14 -3.77
N GLY A 159 -15.94 3.46 -3.60
CA GLY A 159 -16.99 2.45 -3.50
C GLY A 159 -18.31 3.08 -3.10
N PHE A 160 -19.15 2.29 -2.44
CA PHE A 160 -20.45 2.72 -1.95
C PHE A 160 -20.52 2.65 -0.43
N ASP A 161 -21.30 3.55 0.17
CA ASP A 161 -21.63 3.48 1.59
C ASP A 161 -22.85 2.58 1.85
N GLU A 162 -23.22 2.40 3.12
CA GLU A 162 -24.41 1.62 3.53
C GLU A 162 -25.71 2.12 2.87
N LYS A 163 -25.77 3.43 2.60
CA LYS A 163 -26.92 4.10 1.95
C LYS A 163 -26.93 3.95 0.42
N GLY A 164 -25.91 3.32 -0.17
CA GLY A 164 -25.72 3.25 -1.62
C GLY A 164 -25.17 4.53 -2.24
N GLU A 165 -24.70 5.49 -1.43
CA GLU A 165 -24.09 6.73 -1.91
C GLU A 165 -22.63 6.51 -2.32
N THR A 166 -22.16 7.25 -3.34
CA THR A 166 -20.79 7.12 -3.84
C THR A 166 -19.77 7.75 -2.89
N VAL A 167 -18.80 6.94 -2.47
CA VAL A 167 -17.71 7.33 -1.57
C VAL A 167 -16.41 7.37 -2.35
N LEU A 168 -15.80 8.56 -2.45
CA LEU A 168 -14.47 8.74 -3.03
C LEU A 168 -13.60 9.54 -2.07
N LYS A 169 -12.64 8.88 -1.43
CA LYS A 169 -11.81 9.46 -0.37
C LYS A 169 -10.33 9.19 -0.58
N TYR A 170 -9.49 10.16 -0.20
CA TYR A 170 -8.04 10.08 -0.24
C TYR A 170 -7.46 9.88 1.16
N VAL A 171 -6.31 9.20 1.23
CA VAL A 171 -5.45 9.12 2.41
C VAL A 171 -3.98 8.99 2.00
N ASN A 172 -3.05 9.55 2.78
CA ASN A 172 -1.61 9.46 2.50
C ASN A 172 -0.75 9.04 3.70
N LEU A 173 0.55 8.91 3.46
CA LEU A 173 1.59 8.58 4.45
C LEU A 173 1.58 9.46 5.71
N LEU A 174 1.03 10.67 5.61
CA LEU A 174 0.93 11.62 6.70
C LEU A 174 -0.38 11.50 7.49
N GLY A 175 -1.29 10.62 7.07
CA GLY A 175 -2.64 10.50 7.61
C GLY A 175 -3.58 11.65 7.17
N VAL A 176 -3.18 12.46 6.19
CA VAL A 176 -4.05 13.50 5.63
C VAL A 176 -5.14 12.83 4.81
N SER A 177 -6.39 13.20 5.07
CA SER A 177 -7.56 12.62 4.42
C SER A 177 -8.54 13.68 3.98
N TYR A 178 -9.14 13.49 2.80
CA TYR A 178 -10.21 14.35 2.28
C TYR A 178 -11.11 13.58 1.30
N SER A 179 -12.26 14.16 0.97
CA SER A 179 -13.21 13.67 -0.04
C SER A 179 -13.33 14.72 -1.14
N SER A 180 -13.53 14.28 -2.39
CA SER A 180 -13.70 15.17 -3.56
C SER A 180 -14.38 14.39 -4.71
N PRO A 181 -15.14 15.05 -5.59
CA PRO A 181 -15.72 14.43 -6.78
C PRO A 181 -14.67 13.85 -7.74
N CYS A 182 -13.49 14.46 -7.79
CA CYS A 182 -12.33 13.97 -8.52
C CYS A 182 -11.10 13.96 -7.61
N ILE A 183 -10.33 12.86 -7.66
CA ILE A 183 -9.12 12.67 -6.86
C ILE A 183 -8.04 12.11 -7.78
N ALA A 184 -6.82 12.62 -7.62
CA ALA A 184 -5.65 11.95 -8.16
C ALA A 184 -4.49 12.03 -7.18
N THR A 185 -3.54 11.11 -7.33
CA THR A 185 -2.31 11.06 -6.53
C THR A 185 -1.08 11.36 -7.39
N GLY A 186 0.01 11.73 -6.73
CA GLY A 186 1.30 11.98 -7.39
C GLY A 186 1.20 13.05 -8.46
N PHE A 187 1.73 12.74 -9.66
CA PHE A 187 1.73 13.67 -10.79
C PHE A 187 0.32 13.92 -11.34
N GLY A 188 -0.59 12.94 -11.22
CA GLY A 188 -1.99 13.07 -11.58
C GLY A 188 -2.72 14.20 -10.85
N SER A 189 -2.28 14.56 -9.63
CA SER A 189 -2.85 15.69 -8.90
C SER A 189 -2.62 17.04 -9.60
N TYR A 190 -1.51 17.18 -10.32
CA TYR A 190 -1.15 18.42 -11.02
C TYR A 190 -1.68 18.49 -12.44
N MET A 191 -1.75 17.36 -13.14
CA MET A 191 -2.18 17.32 -14.55
C MET A 191 -3.60 16.80 -14.74
N GLY A 192 -3.98 15.75 -14.01
CA GLY A 192 -5.27 15.09 -14.16
C GLY A 192 -6.42 15.86 -13.50
N VAL A 193 -6.24 16.30 -12.25
CA VAL A 193 -7.30 16.99 -11.50
C VAL A 193 -7.81 18.25 -12.20
N PRO A 194 -6.96 19.16 -12.75
CA PRO A 194 -7.47 20.33 -13.47
C PRO A 194 -8.36 19.98 -14.67
N LEU A 195 -8.03 18.91 -15.41
CA LEU A 195 -8.84 18.44 -16.54
C LEU A 195 -10.15 17.79 -16.09
N LEU A 196 -10.12 17.04 -14.99
CA LEU A 196 -11.32 16.43 -14.42
C LEU A 196 -12.27 17.50 -13.86
N ARG A 197 -11.74 18.54 -13.22
CA ARG A 197 -12.53 19.66 -12.68
C ARG A 197 -13.25 20.47 -13.74
N GLN A 198 -12.74 20.51 -14.98
CA GLN A 198 -13.50 21.12 -16.09
C GLN A 198 -14.81 20.39 -16.38
N LYS A 199 -14.91 19.09 -16.03
CA LYS A 199 -16.13 18.29 -16.18
C LYS A 199 -16.93 18.18 -14.88
N VAL A 200 -16.25 18.05 -13.75
CA VAL A 200 -16.86 17.87 -12.42
C VAL A 200 -16.08 18.66 -11.39
N ASP A 201 -16.54 19.87 -11.10
CA ASP A 201 -15.92 20.74 -10.09
C ASP A 201 -16.58 20.57 -8.72
N SER A 202 -17.90 20.35 -8.72
CA SER A 202 -18.72 20.20 -7.52
C SER A 202 -19.45 18.85 -7.45
N GLU A 203 -19.98 18.49 -6.28
CA GLU A 203 -20.79 17.27 -6.11
C GLU A 203 -22.12 17.34 -6.89
N ASP A 204 -22.63 18.53 -7.22
CA ASP A 204 -23.84 18.66 -8.03
C ASP A 204 -23.59 18.30 -9.50
N ASP A 205 -22.38 18.55 -10.01
CA ASP A 205 -21.99 18.22 -11.39
C ASP A 205 -21.89 16.70 -11.61
N VAL A 206 -21.67 15.93 -10.55
CA VAL A 206 -21.58 14.45 -10.60
C VAL A 206 -22.85 13.85 -11.21
N LYS A 207 -24.01 14.42 -10.91
CA LYS A 207 -25.32 13.95 -11.41
C LYS A 207 -25.46 14.08 -12.94
N ASN A 208 -24.72 15.02 -13.53
CA ASN A 208 -24.77 15.32 -14.96
C ASN A 208 -23.73 14.54 -15.77
N LEU A 209 -22.81 13.83 -15.10
CA LEU A 209 -21.77 13.06 -15.76
C LEU A 209 -22.20 11.61 -15.95
N ASP A 210 -22.35 11.19 -17.20
CA ASP A 210 -22.59 9.79 -17.56
C ASP A 210 -21.32 8.95 -17.52
N LYS A 211 -21.48 7.63 -17.30
CA LYS A 211 -20.38 6.64 -17.32
C LYS A 211 -19.49 6.74 -18.56
N LYS A 212 -20.07 6.89 -19.76
CA LYS A 212 -19.28 6.99 -21.01
C LYS A 212 -18.40 8.24 -21.03
N SER A 213 -18.93 9.36 -20.54
CA SER A 213 -18.22 10.64 -20.48
C SER A 213 -17.16 10.67 -19.37
N ALA A 214 -17.36 9.90 -18.30
CA ALA A 214 -16.39 9.68 -17.23
C ALA A 214 -15.20 8.84 -17.70
N ILE A 215 -15.44 7.79 -18.49
CA ILE A 215 -14.37 6.93 -19.05
C ILE A 215 -13.62 7.65 -20.17
N LYS A 216 -14.33 8.38 -21.04
CA LYS A 216 -13.72 9.06 -22.18
C LYS A 216 -12.95 10.29 -21.72
N THR A 217 -11.63 10.16 -21.68
CA THR A 217 -10.70 11.29 -21.47
C THR A 217 -10.29 11.77 -22.85
N TYR A 218 -10.77 12.97 -23.23
CA TYR A 218 -10.66 13.65 -24.54
C TYR A 218 -10.36 12.79 -25.77
#